data_AF-A0A358IZH6-F1
#
_entry.id   AF-A0A358IZH6-F1
#
_cell.length_a   1.000
_cell.length_b   1.000
_cell.length_c   1.000
_cell.angle_alpha   90.00
_cell.angle_beta   90.00
_cell.angle_gamma   90.00
#
_symmetry.space_group_name_H-M   'P 1'
#
loop_
_entity.id
_entity.type
_entity.pdbx_description
1 polymer ?
#
loop_
_entity_poly.entity_id
_entity_poly.type
_entity_poly.pdbx_seq_one_letter_code
_entity_poly.pdbx_strand_id
1 'polypeptide(L)' 'DLDEALKGLSEAERLCVSLCHGAGLSHPEIAAAMNLPLGTVKSHVKRGLDKLRARLQPGPVALGSASHVG' A
#
# COMPACT_ATOMS: atom_id res chain seq x y z
N ASP A 1 -8.69 5.63 7.70
CA ASP A 1 -8.54 4.42 6.85
C ASP A 1 -7.12 4.18 6.35
N LEU A 2 -6.47 5.16 5.69
CA LEU A 2 -5.10 4.98 5.18
C LEU A 2 -4.05 4.79 6.30
N ASP A 3 -4.08 5.61 7.36
CA ASP A 3 -3.12 5.49 8.47
C ASP A 3 -3.22 4.12 9.17
N GLU A 4 -4.43 3.62 9.38
CA GLU A 4 -4.67 2.27 9.93
C GLU A 4 -4.22 1.16 8.97
N ALA A 5 -4.36 1.38 7.66
CA ALA A 5 -3.83 0.46 6.66
C ALA A 5 -2.29 0.43 6.71
N LEU A 6 -1.64 1.59 6.81
CA LEU A 6 -0.18 1.74 6.91
C LEU A 6 0.40 1.16 8.21
N LYS A 7 -0.35 1.21 9.32
CA LYS A 7 0.00 0.52 10.58
C LYS A 7 0.05 -1.01 10.41
N GLY A 8 -0.67 -1.56 9.44
CA GLY A 8 -0.66 -3.00 9.11
C GLY A 8 0.56 -3.48 8.33
N LEU A 9 1.42 -2.56 7.86
CA LEU A 9 2.63 -2.90 7.13
C LEU A 9 3.80 -3.07 8.10
N SER A 10 4.73 -3.95 7.74
CA SER A 10 6.02 -3.97 8.43
C SER A 10 6.75 -2.65 8.18
N GLU A 11 7.71 -2.32 9.04
CA GLU A 11 8.48 -1.09 8.90
C GLU A 11 9.17 -0.99 7.53
N ALA A 12 9.78 -2.09 7.07
CA ALA A 12 10.44 -2.15 5.77
C ALA A 12 9.45 -1.99 4.59
N GLU A 13 8.26 -2.61 4.66
CA GLU A 13 7.22 -2.45 3.65
C GLU A 13 6.70 -1.00 3.60
N ARG A 14 6.43 -0.41 4.77
CA ARG A 14 5.95 0.96 4.89
C ARG A 14 6.98 1.95 4.34
N LEU A 15 8.25 1.83 4.73
CA LEU A 15 9.33 2.67 4.20
C LEU A 15 9.46 2.54 2.68
N CYS A 16 9.52 1.32 2.15
CA CYS A 16 9.64 1.11 0.71
C CYS A 16 8.45 1.70 -0.07
N VAL A 17 7.23 1.52 0.43
CA VAL A 17 6.02 2.09 -0.20
C VAL A 17 6.02 3.61 -0.12
N SER A 18 6.35 4.20 1.04
CA SER A 18 6.41 5.64 1.23
C SER A 18 7.49 6.31 0.38
N LEU A 19 8.66 5.69 0.22
CA LEU A 19 9.72 6.23 -0.62
C LEU A 19 9.36 6.13 -2.11
N CYS A 20 8.76 5.01 -2.53
CA CYS A 20 8.35 4.80 -3.91
C CYS A 20 7.21 5.75 -4.32
N HIS A 21 6.12 5.79 -3.54
CA HIS A 21 4.91 6.51 -3.90
C HIS A 21 4.81 7.91 -3.30
N GLY A 22 5.43 8.15 -2.14
CA GLY A 22 5.43 9.46 -1.48
C GLY A 22 6.59 10.35 -1.93
N ALA A 23 7.79 9.80 -2.04
CA ALA A 23 8.99 10.54 -2.47
C ALA A 23 9.34 10.35 -3.96
N GLY A 24 8.62 9.48 -4.68
CA GLY A 24 8.84 9.25 -6.12
C GLY A 24 10.15 8.54 -6.46
N LEU A 25 10.83 7.94 -5.49
CA LEU A 25 12.09 7.24 -5.69
C LEU A 25 11.86 5.94 -6.47
N SER A 26 12.78 5.64 -7.39
CA SER A 26 12.81 4.35 -8.09
C SER A 26 13.30 3.23 -7.16
N HIS A 27 12.92 1.98 -7.46
CA HIS A 27 13.40 0.81 -6.72
C HIS A 27 14.93 0.74 -6.52
N PRO A 28 15.80 1.03 -7.52
CA PRO A 28 17.24 1.07 -7.30
C PRO A 28 17.71 2.22 -6.39
N GLU A 29 17.08 3.39 -6.44
CA GLU A 29 17.41 4.50 -5.52
C GLU A 29 17.03 4.14 -4.07
N ILE A 30 15.89 3.49 -3.87
CA ILE A 30 15.47 2.98 -2.56
C ILE A 30 16.44 1.90 -2.06
N ALA A 31 16.86 0.99 -2.93
CA ALA A 31 17.83 -0.05 -2.60
C ALA A 31 19.16 0.55 -2.10
N ALA A 32 19.65 1.58 -2.79
CA ALA A 32 20.85 2.31 -2.37
C ALA A 32 20.63 3.07 -1.05
N ALA A 33 19.52 3.81 -0.92
CA ALA A 33 19.21 4.62 0.26
C ALA A 33 19.01 3.78 1.54
N MET A 34 18.44 2.58 1.41
CA MET A 34 18.18 1.67 2.53
C MET A 34 19.26 0.61 2.73
N ASN A 35 20.28 0.56 1.88
CA ASN A 35 21.29 -0.50 1.84
C ASN A 35 20.67 -1.91 1.80
N LEU A 36 19.69 -2.11 0.92
CA LEU A 36 18.96 -3.37 0.73
C LEU A 36 19.16 -3.92 -0.67
N PRO A 37 19.09 -5.26 -0.87
CA PRO A 37 19.05 -5.83 -2.21
C PRO A 37 17.84 -5.34 -3.01
N LEU A 38 18.03 -5.05 -4.30
CA LEU A 38 16.94 -4.61 -5.19
C LEU A 38 15.74 -5.59 -5.20
N GLY A 39 16.02 -6.90 -5.13
CA GLY A 39 14.97 -7.93 -5.04
C GLY A 39 14.14 -7.79 -3.76
N THR A 40 14.79 -7.49 -2.63
CA THR A 40 14.16 -7.26 -1.33
C THR A 40 13.24 -6.04 -1.40
N VAL A 41 13.73 -4.92 -1.95
CA VAL A 41 12.93 -3.70 -2.14
C VAL A 41 11.69 -3.98 -2.98
N LYS A 42 11.85 -4.58 -4.17
CA LYS A 42 10.71 -4.94 -5.04
C LYS A 42 9.69 -5.81 -4.30
N SER A 43 10.16 -6.77 -3.50
CA SER A 43 9.29 -7.65 -2.72
C SER A 43 8.56 -6.94 -1.58
N HIS A 44 9.18 -5.95 -0.94
CA HIS A 44 8.57 -5.14 0.11
C HIS A 44 7.55 -4.16 -0.44
N VAL A 45 7.85 -3.49 -1.56
CA VAL A 45 6.89 -2.63 -2.25
C VAL A 45 5.67 -3.44 -2.68
N LYS A 46 5.88 -4.58 -3.35
CA LYS A 46 4.78 -5.44 -3.79
C LYS A 46 3.89 -5.88 -2.61
N ARG A 47 4.49 -6.47 -1.57
CA ARG A 47 3.75 -6.93 -0.39
C ARG A 47 3.03 -5.81 0.35
N GLY A 48 3.67 -4.65 0.50
CA GLY A 48 3.07 -3.48 1.12
C GLY A 48 1.85 -2.99 0.34
N LEU A 49 1.96 -2.87 -0.98
CA LEU A 49 0.84 -2.49 -1.84
C LEU A 49 -0.30 -3.50 -1.84
N ASP A 50 0.01 -4.80 -1.85
CA ASP A 50 -1.01 -5.85 -1.81
C ASP A 50 -1.79 -5.81 -0.48
N LYS A 51 -1.10 -5.59 0.66
CA LYS A 51 -1.73 -5.39 1.97
C LYS A 51 -2.58 -4.12 2.02
N LEU A 52 -2.07 -3.01 1.50
CA LEU A 52 -2.82 -1.75 1.44
C LEU A 52 -4.07 -1.90 0.58
N ARG A 53 -3.95 -2.53 -0.60
CA ARG A 53 -5.10 -2.84 -1.44
C ARG A 53 -6.11 -3.64 -0.66
N ALA A 54 -5.74 -4.78 -0.08
CA ALA A 54 -6.65 -5.64 0.67
C ALA A 54 -7.41 -4.91 1.80
N ARG A 55 -6.78 -3.93 2.46
CA ARG A 55 -7.41 -3.13 3.53
C ARG A 55 -8.24 -1.95 3.03
N LEU A 56 -7.88 -1.39 1.88
CA LEU A 56 -8.52 -0.20 1.30
C LEU A 56 -9.52 -0.55 0.19
N GLN A 57 -9.66 -1.82 -0.20
CA GLN A 57 -10.74 -2.21 -1.09
C GLN A 57 -12.05 -1.82 -0.42
N PRO A 58 -12.91 -1.01 -1.07
CA PRO A 58 -14.26 -0.86 -0.57
C PRO A 58 -14.86 -2.27 -0.52
N GLY A 59 -15.36 -2.68 0.66
CA GLY A 59 -16.24 -3.84 0.73
C GLY A 59 -17.35 -3.68 -0.31
N PRO A 60 -17.91 -4.78 -0.87
CA PRO A 60 -18.86 -4.70 -1.96
C PRO A 60 -19.90 -3.64 -1.63
N VAL A 61 -19.87 -2.55 -2.39
CA VAL A 61 -20.82 -1.45 -2.21
C VAL A 61 -22.18 -2.10 -2.45
N ALA A 62 -22.97 -2.27 -1.39
CA ALA A 62 -24.32 -2.76 -1.50
C ALA A 62 -25.13 -1.69 -2.26
N LEU A 63 -25.04 -1.75 -3.58
CA LEU A 63 -25.94 -1.06 -4.51
C LEU A 63 -27.30 -1.76 -4.41
N GLY A 64 -28.08 -1.35 -3.41
CA GLY A 64 -29.46 -1.78 -3.17
C GLY A 64 -29.94 -1.23 -1.83
N SER A 65 -30.96 -0.40 -1.71
CA SER A 65 -32.05 -0.12 -2.63
C SER A 65 -32.53 1.31 -2.44
N ALA A 66 -32.72 2.02 -3.55
CA ALA A 66 -33.71 3.07 -3.59
C ALA A 66 -35.09 2.41 -3.41
N SER A 67 -35.75 2.68 -2.29
CA SER A 67 -37.20 2.57 -2.17
C SER A 67 -37.69 3.80 -1.42
N HIS A 68 -37.69 4.92 -2.13
CA HIS A 68 -38.48 6.09 -1.78
C HIS A 68 -39.79 6.01 -2.60
N VAL A 69 -40.89 6.08 -1.85
CA VAL A 69 -42.27 6.41 -2.26
C VAL A 69 -43.10 5.34 -2.97
N GLY A 70 -44.13 4.93 -2.23
CA GLY A 70 -45.35 4.25 -2.63
C GLY A 70 -46.33 4.36 -1.47
#